data_AF-A0AAU5MEQ4-F1
#
_entry.id   AF-A0AAU5MEQ4-F1
#
_cell.length_a   1.000
_cell.length_b   1.000
_cell.length_c   1.000
_cell.angle_alpha   90.00
_cell.angle_beta   90.00
_cell.angle_gamma   90.00
#
_symmetry.space_group_name_H-M   'P 1'
#
loop_
_entity.id
_entity.type
_entity.pdbx_description
1 polymer ?
#
loop_
_entity_poly.entity_id
_entity_poly.type
_entity_poly.pdbx_seq_one_letter_code
_entity_poly.pdbx_strand_id
1 'polypeptide(L)'
;MKDEVRAFVIAQLQDMNYDTEGIDDDTTLGPAGVDLESLALADLSVRVEDRFGVRFSDEESEQLALMTVGEFTAEVAGRVAQQV
;
A
#
# COMPACT_ATOMS: atom_id res chain seq x y z
N MET A 1 -7.56 -11.56 2.94
CA MET A 1 -6.38 -10.78 3.36
C MET A 1 -6.00 -9.74 2.32
N LYS A 2 -5.76 -10.11 1.05
CA LYS A 2 -5.50 -9.12 -0.02
C LYS A 2 -6.59 -8.04 -0.11
N ASP A 3 -7.87 -8.43 -0.10
CA ASP A 3 -9.00 -7.50 -0.10
C ASP A 3 -9.05 -6.58 1.12
N GLU A 4 -8.63 -7.07 2.28
CA GLU A 4 -8.62 -6.29 3.53
C GLU A 4 -7.49 -5.24 3.52
N VAL A 5 -6.30 -5.62 3.03
CA VAL A 5 -5.20 -4.67 2.81
C VAL A 5 -5.60 -3.65 1.75
N ARG A 6 -6.22 -4.08 0.64
CA ARG A 6 -6.70 -3.17 -0.42
C ARG A 6 -7.70 -2.16 0.13
N ALA A 7 -8.71 -2.63 0.86
CA ALA A 7 -9.71 -1.77 1.49
C ALA A 7 -9.06 -0.78 2.48
N PHE A 8 -8.05 -1.22 3.24
CA PHE A 8 -7.32 -0.35 4.15
C PHE A 8 -6.54 0.73 3.40
N VAL A 9 -5.78 0.36 2.37
CA VAL A 9 -5.02 1.32 1.54
C VAL A 9 -5.96 2.35 0.93
N ILE A 10 -7.08 1.91 0.33
CA ILE A 10 -8.10 2.80 -0.24
C ILE A 10 -8.67 3.74 0.84
N ALA A 11 -8.98 3.23 2.03
CA ALA A 11 -9.46 4.07 3.12
C ALA A 11 -8.44 5.11 3.58
N GLN A 12 -7.14 4.77 3.63
CA GLN A 12 -6.08 5.73 3.96
C GLN A 12 -5.92 6.78 2.87
N LEU A 13 -5.97 6.38 1.60
CA LEU A 13 -5.93 7.30 0.47
C LEU A 13 -7.11 8.29 0.52
N GLN A 14 -8.33 7.80 0.79
CA GLN A 14 -9.51 8.65 0.95
C GLN A 14 -9.38 9.63 2.14
N ASP A 15 -8.85 9.16 3.28
CA ASP A 15 -8.56 9.99 4.46
C ASP A 15 -7.56 11.12 4.13
N MET A 16 -6.61 10.83 3.25
CA MET A 16 -5.61 11.76 2.74
C MET A 16 -6.11 12.60 1.56
N ASN A 17 -7.39 12.51 1.22
CA ASN A 17 -8.06 13.26 0.15
C ASN A 17 -7.55 12.92 -1.26
N TYR A 18 -7.05 11.69 -1.46
CA TYR A 18 -6.73 11.13 -2.77
C TYR A 18 -7.96 10.56 -3.45
N ASP A 19 -7.98 10.65 -4.77
CA ASP A 19 -9.01 10.03 -5.59
C ASP A 19 -8.75 8.52 -5.70
N THR A 20 -9.67 7.73 -5.13
CA THR A 20 -9.60 6.27 -5.18
C THR A 20 -10.60 5.66 -6.15
N GLU A 21 -11.34 6.48 -6.90
CA GLU A 21 -12.33 5.99 -7.85
C GLU A 21 -11.61 5.38 -9.06
N GLY A 22 -11.71 4.06 -9.18
CA GLY A 22 -11.07 3.32 -10.28
C GLY A 22 -9.64 2.85 -9.98
N ILE A 23 -9.16 2.95 -8.73
CA ILE A 23 -7.94 2.25 -8.33
C ILE A 23 -8.18 0.74 -8.38
N ASP A 24 -7.42 0.07 -9.23
CA ASP A 24 -7.42 -1.39 -9.36
C ASP A 24 -6.04 -1.99 -9.08
N ASP A 25 -5.96 -3.32 -9.09
CA ASP A 25 -4.71 -4.02 -8.83
C ASP A 25 -3.60 -3.73 -9.86
N ASP A 26 -3.92 -3.20 -11.03
CA ASP A 26 -2.96 -2.74 -12.04
C ASP A 26 -2.49 -1.27 -11.82
N THR A 27 -3.09 -0.53 -10.88
CA THR A 27 -2.71 0.87 -10.61
C THR A 27 -1.41 0.92 -9.83
N THR A 28 -0.43 1.70 -10.28
CA THR A 28 0.84 1.93 -9.56
C THR A 28 0.66 2.82 -8.32
N LEU A 29 1.35 2.52 -7.22
CA LEU A 29 1.26 3.32 -6.00
C LEU A 29 1.95 4.69 -6.14
N GLY A 30 3.06 4.75 -6.86
CA GLY A 30 3.83 5.97 -7.05
C GLY A 30 3.20 7.00 -8.04
N PRO A 31 3.99 7.98 -8.50
CA PRO A 31 3.55 9.09 -9.37
C PRO A 31 2.95 8.66 -10.71
N ALA A 32 3.16 7.41 -11.12
CA ALA A 32 2.61 6.87 -12.35
C ALA A 32 1.14 6.39 -12.23
N GLY A 33 0.60 6.31 -11.01
CA GLY A 33 -0.77 5.81 -10.77
C GLY A 33 -1.52 6.66 -9.74
N VAL A 34 -1.52 6.23 -8.47
CA VAL A 34 -2.21 6.92 -7.36
C VAL A 34 -1.57 8.27 -7.01
N ASP A 35 -0.35 8.51 -7.49
CA ASP A 35 0.41 9.72 -7.23
C ASP A 35 0.71 9.94 -5.75
N LEU A 36 1.06 8.85 -5.05
CA LEU A 36 1.55 8.95 -3.68
C LEU A 36 2.90 9.66 -3.69
N GLU A 37 2.91 10.85 -3.09
CA GLU A 37 4.13 11.56 -2.77
C GLU A 37 4.96 10.74 -1.76
N SER A 38 6.28 10.96 -1.71
CA SER A 38 7.17 10.22 -0.80
C SER A 38 6.72 10.30 0.67
N LEU A 39 6.11 11.42 1.08
CA LEU A 39 5.54 11.58 2.42
C LEU A 39 4.29 10.71 2.61
N ALA A 40 3.41 10.68 1.60
CA ALA A 40 2.17 9.92 1.65
C ALA A 40 2.43 8.41 1.65
N LEU A 41 3.42 7.97 0.85
CA LEU A 41 3.89 6.58 0.83
C LEU A 41 4.48 6.17 2.19
N ALA A 42 5.35 7.00 2.78
CA ALA A 42 5.93 6.72 4.09
C ALA A 42 4.86 6.61 5.19
N ASP A 43 3.87 7.52 5.18
CA ASP A 43 2.77 7.51 6.14
C ASP A 43 1.88 6.26 5.97
N LEU A 44 1.53 5.93 4.71
CA LEU A 44 0.79 4.71 4.38
C LEU A 44 1.53 3.45 4.84
N SER A 45 2.84 3.36 4.57
CA SER A 45 3.67 2.24 5.01
C SER A 45 3.63 2.07 6.52
N VAL A 46 3.86 3.14 7.30
CA VAL A 46 3.80 3.10 8.77
C VAL A 46 2.43 2.65 9.26
N ARG A 47 1.33 3.13 8.66
CA ARG A 47 -0.04 2.71 9.04
C ARG A 47 -0.29 1.24 8.72
N VAL A 48 0.20 0.75 7.59
CA VAL A 48 0.08 -0.67 7.21
C VAL A 48 0.92 -1.55 8.13
N GLU A 49 2.15 -1.14 8.46
CA GLU A 49 3.01 -1.83 9.41
C GLU A 49 2.37 -1.96 10.80
N ASP A 50 1.81 -0.87 11.32
CA ASP A 50 1.13 -0.88 12.62
C ASP A 50 -0.16 -1.73 12.60
N ARG A 51 -0.97 -1.59 11.54
CA ARG A 51 -2.24 -2.30 11.41
C ARG A 51 -2.07 -3.81 11.26
N PHE A 52 -1.10 -4.23 10.46
CA PHE A 52 -0.91 -5.62 10.04
C PHE A 52 0.29 -6.30 10.71
N GLY A 53 1.13 -5.57 11.44
CA GLY A 53 2.34 -6.12 12.07
C GLY A 53 3.44 -6.49 11.07
N VAL A 54 3.37 -5.96 9.85
CA VAL A 54 4.42 -6.13 8.84
C VAL A 54 5.50 -5.08 9.01
N ARG A 55 6.67 -5.28 8.39
CA ARG A 55 7.75 -4.29 8.38
C ARG A 55 8.37 -4.25 7.01
N PHE A 56 8.45 -3.06 6.43
CA PHE A 56 9.11 -2.77 5.17
C PHE A 56 10.48 -2.19 5.46
N SER A 57 11.49 -2.63 4.71
CA SER A 57 12.80 -1.99 4.74
C SER A 57 12.80 -0.72 3.90
N ASP A 58 13.82 0.12 4.06
CA ASP A 58 14.03 1.31 3.21
C ASP A 58 14.08 0.91 1.71
N GLU A 59 14.82 -0.16 1.38
CA GLU A 59 14.90 -0.73 0.03
C GLU A 59 13.53 -1.17 -0.49
N GLU A 60 12.68 -1.74 0.37
CA GLU A 60 11.34 -2.13 -0.05
C GLU A 60 10.45 -0.92 -0.22
N SER A 61 10.57 0.10 0.63
CA SER A 61 9.80 1.35 0.51
C SER A 61 10.02 2.03 -0.84
N GLU A 62 11.25 1.99 -1.36
CA GLU A 62 11.55 2.44 -2.73
C GLU A 62 10.88 1.55 -3.79
N GLN A 63 10.81 0.24 -3.57
CA GLN A 63 10.11 -0.70 -4.45
C GLN A 63 8.59 -0.56 -4.39
N LEU A 64 8.00 -0.23 -3.24
CA LEU A 64 6.54 -0.05 -3.10
C LEU A 64 6.04 1.04 -4.06
N ALA A 65 6.83 2.11 -4.26
CA ALA A 65 6.51 3.18 -5.22
C ALA A 65 6.54 2.72 -6.68
N LEU A 66 7.31 1.67 -6.99
CA LEU A 66 7.44 1.08 -8.33
C LEU A 66 6.42 -0.02 -8.60
N MET A 67 5.80 -0.56 -7.55
CA MET A 67 4.84 -1.66 -7.62
C MET A 67 3.39 -1.17 -7.78
N THR A 68 2.52 -2.08 -8.22
CA THR A 68 1.09 -1.82 -8.26
C THR A 68 0.43 -2.02 -6.90
N VAL A 69 -0.75 -1.42 -6.72
CA VAL A 69 -1.63 -1.65 -5.56
C VAL A 69 -1.91 -3.14 -5.41
N GLY A 70 -2.06 -3.86 -6.52
CA GLY A 70 -2.25 -5.31 -6.52
C GLY A 70 -1.06 -6.08 -6.00
N GLU A 71 0.15 -5.71 -6.43
CA GLU A 71 1.40 -6.31 -5.96
C GLU A 71 1.64 -5.99 -4.48
N PHE A 72 1.50 -4.73 -4.08
CA PHE A 72 1.62 -4.30 -2.70
C PHE A 72 0.67 -5.04 -1.76
N THR A 73 -0.63 -5.05 -2.09
CA THR A 73 -1.65 -5.71 -1.25
C THR A 73 -1.44 -7.21 -1.18
N ALA A 74 -0.96 -7.85 -2.26
CA ALA A 74 -0.61 -9.26 -2.26
C ALA A 74 0.62 -9.53 -1.39
N GLU A 75 1.63 -8.67 -1.43
CA GLU A 75 2.86 -8.80 -0.65
C GLU A 75 2.59 -8.67 0.85
N VAL A 76 1.82 -7.66 1.25
CA VAL A 76 1.38 -7.47 2.64
C VAL A 76 0.56 -8.69 3.09
N ALA A 77 -0.43 -9.11 2.31
CA ALA A 77 -1.25 -10.26 2.64
C ALA A 77 -0.41 -11.54 2.77
N GLY A 78 0.60 -11.71 1.91
CA GLY A 78 1.54 -12.83 1.96
C GLY A 78 2.41 -12.80 3.22
N ARG A 79 2.88 -11.63 3.65
CA ARG A 79 3.64 -11.48 4.91
C ARG A 79 2.78 -11.80 6.13
N VAL A 80 1.59 -11.20 6.22
CA VAL A 80 0.67 -11.45 7.33
C VAL A 80 0.26 -12.93 7.39
N ALA A 81 0.09 -13.59 6.25
CA ALA A 81 -0.27 -15.01 6.20
C ALA A 81 0.89 -15.94 6.61
N GLN A 82 2.14 -15.49 6.47
CA GLN A 82 3.34 -16.21 6.90
C GLN A 82 3.71 -15.95 8.37
N GLN A 83 3.09 -14.95 9.00
CA GLN A 83 3.26 -14.64 10.42
C GLN A 83 2.36 -15.50 11.34
N VAL A 84 1.61 -16.45 10.79
CA VAL A 84 0.66 -17.34 11.50
C VAL A 84 1.22 -18.74 11.71
#